data_AF-A0A1E3Z153-F1
#
_entry.id   AF-A0A1E3Z153-F1
#
_cell.length_a   1.000
_cell.length_b   1.000
_cell.length_c   1.000
_cell.angle_alpha   90.00
_cell.angle_beta   90.00
_cell.angle_gamma   90.00
#
_symmetry.space_group_name_H-M   'P 1'
#
loop_
_entity.id
_entity.type
_entity.pdbx_description
1 polymer ?
#
loop_
_entity_poly.entity_id
_entity_poly.type
_entity_poly.pdbx_seq_one_letter_code
_entity_poly.pdbx_strand_id
1 'polypeptide(L)'
;MLTWDEEVKPSSQNQLDGGLNQSHPAGQPPLPFQTPSLQEVHASMTASAAPHATPAAATQRRVNAADKRIINGQTDVNQLVPFKYKWAWEKYLATCANHWMPQEVNMTRDIALWKDPNGLTDDERRIIKRNLGFFVTADSLAANNIVLGTYRHITAPECRQFLLRQAFEEAIHTHAYQYIVESLGLDESEIFNAYNEVQSIRDKDQFLIPFIEAIMDPNFHTGTPETDQTLLKSLIVFACLMEGLFFYVGFTQILALGRQNKMTGAAEQYQYILRDESMHCNFGIDLINQLKLENPHLWTAEFKAEIKALFLKAVELEYRYAEDTMPRGVLGMNASMFKGYLRYIANRRATQIGLETLFPNEENPFPWMSEMIDLKKERNFFETRVIEYQSGGALSWD
;
A
#
# COMPACT_ATOMS: atom_id res chain seq x y z
N MET A 1 8.04 -51.62 -1.68
CA MET A 1 8.08 -52.82 -0.81
C MET A 1 8.88 -52.43 0.42
N LEU A 2 8.40 -52.83 1.61
CA LEU A 2 8.90 -52.53 2.97
C LEU A 2 8.37 -51.20 3.54
N THR A 3 7.17 -51.14 4.15
CA THR A 3 6.70 -51.58 5.50
C THR A 3 7.15 -50.68 6.65
N TRP A 4 6.15 -50.04 7.25
CA TRP A 4 6.18 -49.27 8.50
C TRP A 4 5.68 -50.17 9.63
N ASP A 5 6.37 -50.18 10.77
CA ASP A 5 5.86 -50.56 12.08
C ASP A 5 6.85 -50.07 13.15
N GLU A 6 6.41 -49.20 14.08
CA GLU A 6 6.27 -49.53 15.51
C GLU A 6 5.97 -48.29 16.38
N GLU A 7 5.13 -48.56 17.37
CA GLU A 7 4.44 -47.64 18.28
C GLU A 7 5.32 -47.03 19.38
N VAL A 8 4.90 -45.85 19.84
CA VAL A 8 5.42 -45.14 21.01
C VAL A 8 4.73 -45.63 22.28
N LYS A 9 5.51 -45.95 23.32
CA LYS A 9 5.04 -46.13 24.72
C LYS A 9 5.57 -45.02 25.65
N PRO A 10 4.81 -44.62 26.69
CA PRO A 10 5.14 -43.50 27.57
C PRO A 10 6.00 -43.90 28.77
N SER A 11 6.83 -42.98 29.26
CA SER A 11 7.62 -43.14 30.49
C SER A 11 6.91 -42.58 31.72
N SER A 12 7.14 -43.27 32.84
CA SER A 12 6.48 -43.17 34.13
C SER A 12 7.14 -42.20 35.12
N GLN A 13 6.25 -41.56 35.90
CA GLN A 13 6.32 -41.09 37.30
C GLN A 13 7.67 -41.09 38.06
N ASN A 14 7.92 -39.96 38.74
CA ASN A 14 8.58 -39.93 40.05
C ASN A 14 7.78 -39.02 41.00
N GLN A 15 7.37 -39.60 42.14
CA GLN A 15 6.79 -38.94 43.31
C GLN A 15 7.89 -38.23 44.11
N LEU A 16 7.54 -37.13 44.79
CA LEU A 16 8.05 -36.81 46.13
C LEU A 16 7.03 -35.94 46.88
N ASP A 17 6.66 -36.42 48.07
CA ASP A 17 5.74 -35.84 49.06
C ASP A 17 6.29 -34.58 49.75
N GLY A 18 5.37 -33.73 50.22
CA GLY A 18 5.65 -32.64 51.16
C GLY A 18 4.42 -31.79 51.46
N GLY A 19 3.54 -32.29 52.34
CA GLY A 19 2.32 -31.59 52.74
C GLY A 19 2.54 -30.46 53.75
N LEU A 20 1.58 -29.52 53.81
CA LEU A 20 1.10 -28.85 55.02
C LEU A 20 -0.30 -28.25 54.77
N ASN A 21 -1.25 -28.71 55.59
CA ASN A 21 -2.64 -28.28 55.75
C ASN A 21 -2.83 -26.75 55.86
N GLN A 22 -3.81 -26.17 55.16
CA GLN A 22 -4.76 -25.19 55.73
C GLN A 22 -6.14 -25.24 55.03
N SER A 23 -7.17 -25.03 55.84
CA SER A 23 -8.59 -25.33 55.69
C SER A 23 -9.41 -24.39 54.80
N HIS A 24 -10.34 -24.97 54.02
CA HIS A 24 -11.48 -24.30 53.37
C HIS A 24 -12.57 -23.88 54.36
N PRO A 25 -13.38 -22.86 54.02
CA PRO A 25 -14.83 -22.93 54.16
C PRO A 25 -15.53 -23.00 52.80
N ALA A 26 -16.62 -23.77 52.78
CA ALA A 26 -17.38 -24.19 51.61
C ALA A 26 -18.07 -23.02 50.88
N GLY A 27 -17.90 -22.97 49.55
CA GLY A 27 -18.68 -22.13 48.63
C GLY A 27 -19.71 -22.97 47.85
N GLN A 28 -20.93 -22.45 47.76
CA GLN A 28 -22.12 -23.07 47.16
C GLN A 28 -21.98 -23.45 45.67
N PRO A 29 -22.76 -24.43 45.16
CA PRO A 29 -22.75 -24.82 43.76
C PRO A 29 -23.42 -23.75 42.85
N PRO A 30 -23.01 -23.64 41.57
CA PRO A 30 -23.53 -22.60 40.68
C PRO A 30 -24.96 -22.92 40.19
N LEU A 31 -25.78 -21.88 40.08
CA LEU A 31 -27.13 -21.92 39.52
C LEU A 31 -27.09 -22.00 37.98
N PRO A 32 -28.10 -22.63 37.33
CA PRO A 32 -28.15 -22.77 35.88
C PRO A 32 -28.48 -21.44 35.19
N PHE A 33 -27.83 -21.19 34.05
CA PHE A 33 -28.07 -20.04 33.17
C PHE A 33 -29.53 -20.02 32.67
N GLN A 34 -30.24 -18.93 32.95
CA GLN A 34 -31.52 -18.58 32.31
C GLN A 34 -31.26 -17.63 31.14
N THR A 35 -31.78 -17.99 29.96
CA THR A 35 -31.84 -17.14 28.76
C THR A 35 -32.85 -16.00 28.97
N PRO A 36 -32.54 -14.73 28.65
CA PRO A 36 -33.53 -13.66 28.75
C PRO A 36 -34.51 -13.72 27.58
N SER A 37 -35.81 -13.67 27.88
CA SER A 37 -36.86 -13.45 26.89
C SER A 37 -36.83 -12.02 26.38
N LEU A 38 -36.83 -11.84 25.05
CA LEU A 38 -36.99 -10.53 24.41
C LEU A 38 -38.42 -10.02 24.66
N GLN A 39 -38.56 -8.91 25.40
CA GLN A 39 -39.78 -8.13 25.47
C GLN A 39 -39.82 -7.15 24.30
N GLU A 40 -40.86 -7.25 23.48
CA GLU A 40 -41.18 -6.27 22.42
C GLU A 40 -41.55 -4.92 23.05
N VAL A 41 -40.76 -3.89 22.75
CA VAL A 41 -41.10 -2.51 23.05
C VAL A 41 -41.67 -1.89 21.79
N HIS A 42 -43.00 -1.76 21.73
CA HIS A 42 -43.68 -0.98 20.70
C HIS A 42 -43.46 0.52 20.94
N ALA A 43 -42.61 1.16 20.12
CA ALA A 43 -42.54 2.61 20.01
C ALA A 43 -43.15 3.04 18.67
N SER A 44 -44.27 3.77 18.74
CA SER A 44 -44.89 4.45 17.61
C SER A 44 -44.06 5.68 17.25
N MET A 45 -43.43 5.66 16.09
CA MET A 45 -42.89 6.87 15.44
C MET A 45 -43.41 6.94 14.01
N THR A 46 -44.37 7.83 13.79
CA THR A 46 -44.80 8.28 12.48
C THR A 46 -43.73 9.22 11.91
N ALA A 47 -42.82 8.70 11.09
CA ALA A 47 -41.97 9.49 10.22
C ALA A 47 -42.41 9.28 8.77
N SER A 48 -42.80 10.36 8.11
CA SER A 48 -43.08 10.41 6.67
C SER A 48 -41.78 10.15 5.91
N ALA A 49 -41.60 8.93 5.43
CA ALA A 49 -40.52 8.58 4.52
C ALA A 49 -40.94 8.95 3.09
N ALA A 50 -40.18 9.86 2.47
CA ALA A 50 -40.16 9.99 1.01
C ALA A 50 -39.75 8.63 0.40
N PRO A 51 -40.21 8.28 -0.82
CA PRO A 51 -39.92 6.97 -1.38
C PRO A 51 -38.42 6.88 -1.66
N HIS A 52 -37.71 6.10 -0.86
CA HIS A 52 -36.43 5.54 -1.27
C HIS A 52 -36.70 4.73 -2.55
N ALA A 53 -36.06 5.12 -3.65
CA ALA A 53 -36.06 4.34 -4.86
C ALA A 53 -35.49 2.96 -4.50
N THR A 54 -36.36 1.95 -4.51
CA THR A 54 -35.98 0.55 -4.40
C THR A 54 -34.93 0.28 -5.49
N PRO A 55 -33.77 -0.34 -5.18
CA PRO A 55 -32.86 -0.78 -6.23
C PRO A 55 -33.65 -1.64 -7.19
N ALA A 56 -33.60 -1.31 -8.49
CA ALA A 56 -34.24 -2.12 -9.52
C ALA A 56 -33.84 -3.58 -9.28
N ALA A 57 -34.83 -4.47 -9.21
CA ALA A 57 -34.63 -5.87 -8.89
C ALA A 57 -33.46 -6.42 -9.70
N ALA A 58 -32.36 -6.77 -9.02
CA ALA A 58 -31.24 -7.43 -9.64
C ALA A 58 -31.79 -8.68 -10.32
N THR A 59 -31.84 -8.66 -11.65
CA THR A 59 -32.25 -9.82 -12.42
C THR A 59 -31.40 -10.99 -11.94
N GLN A 60 -32.03 -12.08 -11.47
CA GLN A 60 -31.38 -13.29 -10.93
C GLN A 60 -30.63 -14.08 -12.03
N ARG A 61 -29.79 -13.40 -12.80
CA ARG A 61 -29.06 -13.92 -13.94
C ARG A 61 -27.58 -13.99 -13.56
N ARG A 62 -26.93 -15.09 -13.98
CA ARG A 62 -25.47 -15.25 -13.86
C ARG A 62 -24.75 -14.08 -14.52
N VAL A 63 -23.68 -13.60 -13.89
CA VAL A 63 -22.87 -12.49 -14.41
C VAL A 63 -22.21 -12.88 -15.74
N ASN A 64 -22.28 -12.00 -16.73
CA ASN A 64 -21.51 -12.10 -17.97
C ASN A 64 -20.27 -11.20 -17.85
N ALA A 65 -19.10 -11.73 -18.23
CA ALA A 65 -17.85 -10.97 -18.18
C ALA A 65 -17.94 -9.68 -19.00
N ALA A 66 -18.60 -9.69 -20.17
CA ALA A 66 -18.70 -8.53 -21.04
C ALA A 66 -19.45 -7.33 -20.43
N ASP A 67 -20.29 -7.58 -19.42
CA ASP A 67 -21.14 -6.57 -18.78
C ASP A 67 -20.42 -5.86 -17.61
N LYS A 68 -19.34 -6.45 -17.09
CA LYS A 68 -18.53 -5.84 -16.02
C LYS A 68 -17.92 -4.51 -16.49
N ARG A 69 -17.81 -3.52 -15.61
CA ARG A 69 -17.19 -2.20 -15.85
C ARG A 69 -16.31 -1.80 -14.68
N ILE A 70 -15.25 -1.02 -14.95
CA ILE A 70 -14.35 -0.53 -13.90
C ILE A 70 -15.10 0.38 -12.92
N ILE A 71 -15.91 1.30 -13.43
CA ILE A 71 -16.81 2.17 -12.66
C ILE A 71 -18.22 2.04 -13.21
N ASN A 72 -19.23 2.43 -12.42
CA ASN A 72 -20.63 2.52 -12.83
C ASN A 72 -21.24 1.19 -13.37
N GLY A 73 -20.60 0.05 -13.07
CA GLY A 73 -21.06 -1.28 -13.46
C GLY A 73 -22.31 -1.72 -12.70
N GLN A 74 -23.21 -2.42 -13.39
CA GLN A 74 -24.49 -2.88 -12.85
C GLN A 74 -24.53 -4.40 -12.58
N THR A 75 -23.42 -5.10 -12.84
CA THR A 75 -23.28 -6.53 -12.56
C THR A 75 -23.14 -6.78 -11.06
N ASP A 76 -23.53 -7.97 -10.58
CA ASP A 76 -23.34 -8.38 -9.19
C ASP A 76 -21.83 -8.41 -8.83
N VAL A 77 -21.38 -7.36 -8.14
CA VAL A 77 -19.97 -7.16 -7.74
C VAL A 77 -19.54 -8.15 -6.65
N ASN A 78 -20.45 -8.93 -6.07
CA ASN A 78 -20.08 -9.98 -5.11
C ASN A 78 -19.57 -11.24 -5.81
N GLN A 79 -19.84 -11.41 -7.10
CA GLN A 79 -19.40 -12.57 -7.88
C GLN A 79 -18.08 -12.29 -8.59
N LEU A 80 -17.01 -12.89 -8.06
CA LEU A 80 -15.65 -12.77 -8.63
C LEU A 80 -15.58 -13.24 -10.08
N VAL A 81 -16.24 -14.35 -10.41
CA VAL A 81 -16.24 -14.96 -11.75
C VAL A 81 -17.51 -14.65 -12.55
N PRO A 82 -17.46 -14.64 -13.89
CA PRO A 82 -16.27 -14.80 -14.73
C PRO A 82 -15.36 -13.56 -14.75
N PHE A 83 -14.05 -13.75 -14.92
CA PHE A 83 -13.09 -12.64 -15.00
C PHE A 83 -13.21 -11.88 -16.32
N LYS A 84 -13.32 -10.55 -16.26
CA LYS A 84 -13.14 -9.64 -17.41
C LYS A 84 -11.71 -9.09 -17.41
N TYR A 85 -11.24 -8.60 -16.26
CA TYR A 85 -9.94 -7.93 -16.12
C TYR A 85 -8.89 -8.92 -15.59
N LYS A 86 -8.46 -9.86 -16.43
CA LYS A 86 -7.48 -10.89 -16.05
C LYS A 86 -6.17 -10.30 -15.52
N TRP A 87 -5.74 -9.17 -16.06
CA TRP A 87 -4.56 -8.43 -15.59
C TRP A 87 -4.64 -8.07 -14.10
N ALA A 88 -5.83 -7.74 -13.58
CA ALA A 88 -6.01 -7.41 -12.17
C ALA A 88 -5.84 -8.66 -11.29
N TRP A 89 -6.39 -9.79 -11.74
CA TRP A 89 -6.26 -11.07 -11.06
C TRP A 89 -4.82 -11.59 -11.05
N GLU A 90 -4.12 -11.51 -12.19
CA GLU A 90 -2.72 -11.89 -12.31
C GLU A 90 -1.82 -11.06 -11.39
N LYS A 91 -2.05 -9.73 -11.32
CA LYS A 91 -1.34 -8.87 -10.37
C LYS A 91 -1.67 -9.24 -8.93
N TYR A 92 -2.92 -9.53 -8.60
CA TYR A 92 -3.31 -9.96 -7.25
C TYR A 92 -2.53 -11.23 -6.83
N LEU A 93 -2.45 -12.23 -7.71
CA LEU A 93 -1.69 -13.45 -7.43
C LEU A 93 -0.19 -13.19 -7.28
N ALA A 94 0.41 -12.40 -8.17
CA ALA A 94 1.82 -12.04 -8.10
C ALA A 94 2.16 -11.29 -6.79
N THR A 95 1.28 -10.38 -6.39
CA THR A 95 1.40 -9.61 -5.15
C THR A 95 1.18 -10.48 -3.90
N CYS A 96 0.29 -11.47 -3.94
CA CYS A 96 0.19 -12.47 -2.87
C CYS A 96 1.48 -13.28 -2.71
N ALA A 97 2.13 -13.65 -3.82
CA ALA A 97 3.41 -14.37 -3.80
C ALA A 97 4.59 -13.53 -3.26
N ASN A 98 4.40 -12.21 -3.13
CA ASN A 98 5.39 -11.29 -2.61
C ASN A 98 5.32 -11.08 -1.08
N HIS A 99 4.54 -11.86 -0.34
CA HIS A 99 4.40 -11.67 1.11
C HIS A 99 5.77 -11.62 1.84
N TRP A 100 5.87 -10.69 2.79
CA TRP A 100 7.01 -10.48 3.67
C TRP A 100 6.53 -9.83 4.97
N MET A 101 7.33 -9.90 6.03
CA MET A 101 7.07 -9.19 7.29
C MET A 101 8.31 -8.41 7.76
N PRO A 102 8.17 -7.18 8.28
CA PRO A 102 9.32 -6.35 8.67
C PRO A 102 10.24 -7.00 9.70
N GLN A 103 9.68 -7.76 10.64
CA GLN A 103 10.41 -8.47 11.68
C GLN A 103 11.37 -9.54 11.16
N GLU A 104 11.19 -10.00 9.93
CA GLU A 104 12.08 -10.98 9.30
C GLU A 104 13.44 -10.35 8.95
N VAL A 105 13.52 -9.01 8.91
CA VAL A 105 14.73 -8.26 8.60
C VAL A 105 15.51 -7.90 9.87
N ASN A 106 16.80 -8.26 9.89
CA ASN A 106 17.67 -8.04 11.05
C ASN A 106 18.19 -6.60 11.12
N MET A 107 17.82 -5.88 12.18
CA MET A 107 18.20 -4.48 12.41
C MET A 107 19.48 -4.29 13.23
N THR A 108 20.18 -5.34 13.68
CA THR A 108 21.32 -5.24 14.61
C THR A 108 22.44 -4.33 14.09
N ARG A 109 22.79 -4.44 12.80
CA ARG A 109 23.85 -3.62 12.19
C ARG A 109 23.44 -2.16 12.09
N ASP A 110 22.18 -1.91 11.75
CA ASP A 110 21.60 -0.58 11.63
C ASP A 110 21.55 0.12 12.99
N ILE A 111 21.17 -0.60 14.05
CA ILE A 111 21.17 -0.11 15.43
C ILE A 111 22.59 0.27 15.86
N ALA A 112 23.58 -0.59 15.60
CA ALA A 112 24.97 -0.31 15.95
C ALA A 112 25.50 0.93 15.19
N LEU A 113 25.23 1.01 13.88
CA LEU A 113 25.63 2.13 13.04
C LEU A 113 24.96 3.45 13.47
N TRP A 114 23.68 3.39 13.85
CA TRP A 114 22.94 4.55 14.31
C TRP A 114 23.46 5.08 15.66
N LYS A 115 23.82 4.18 16.58
CA LYS A 115 24.35 4.55 17.91
C LYS A 115 25.80 5.06 17.87
N ASP A 116 26.58 4.67 16.87
CA ASP A 116 27.94 5.18 16.69
C ASP A 116 27.90 6.67 16.27
N PRO A 117 28.47 7.60 17.06
CA PRO A 117 28.55 9.01 16.70
C PRO A 117 29.27 9.26 15.36
N ASN A 118 30.15 8.35 14.93
CA ASN A 118 30.88 8.44 13.67
C ASN A 118 30.32 7.54 12.56
N GLY A 119 29.25 6.79 12.83
CA GLY A 119 28.68 5.83 11.87
C GLY A 119 27.98 6.52 10.70
N LEU A 120 27.28 7.63 10.99
CA LEU A 120 26.54 8.44 10.02
C LEU A 120 26.83 9.91 10.25
N THR A 121 26.99 10.65 9.16
CA THR A 121 27.04 12.11 9.17
C THR A 121 25.67 12.71 9.48
N ASP A 122 25.62 13.96 9.92
CA ASP A 122 24.37 14.66 10.20
C ASP A 122 23.46 14.74 8.96
N ASP A 123 24.04 14.85 7.76
CA ASP A 123 23.28 14.85 6.50
C ASP A 123 22.68 13.48 6.19
N GLU A 124 23.39 12.38 6.46
CA GLU A 124 22.84 11.03 6.32
C GLU A 124 21.73 10.76 7.35
N ARG A 125 21.90 11.21 8.60
CA ARG A 125 20.87 11.12 9.63
C ARG A 125 19.63 11.93 9.27
N ARG A 126 19.82 13.13 8.70
CA ARG A 126 18.74 13.99 8.21
C ARG A 126 17.94 13.28 7.11
N ILE A 127 18.62 12.65 6.15
CA ILE A 127 17.95 11.84 5.12
C ILE A 127 17.03 10.81 5.77
N ILE A 128 17.57 9.98 6.67
CA ILE A 128 16.81 8.90 7.30
C ILE A 128 15.59 9.44 8.04
N LYS A 129 15.75 10.48 8.87
CA LYS A 129 14.63 11.05 9.65
C LYS A 129 13.56 11.68 8.75
N ARG A 130 13.95 12.45 7.73
CA ARG A 130 13.00 13.11 6.81
C ARG A 130 12.24 12.09 5.95
N ASN A 131 12.95 11.07 5.50
CA ASN A 131 12.39 9.99 4.72
C ASN A 131 11.37 9.19 5.53
N LEU A 132 11.75 8.71 6.73
CA LEU A 132 10.83 8.04 7.64
C LEU A 132 9.62 8.93 7.97
N GLY A 133 9.84 10.21 8.28
CA GLY A 133 8.77 11.13 8.62
C GLY A 133 7.77 11.42 7.49
N PHE A 134 8.18 11.26 6.23
CA PHE A 134 7.26 11.32 5.09
C PHE A 134 6.51 10.00 4.91
N PHE A 135 7.22 8.88 4.89
CA PHE A 135 6.61 7.58 4.55
C PHE A 135 5.62 7.07 5.61
N VAL A 136 5.90 7.27 6.92
CA VAL A 136 4.99 6.81 7.99
C VAL A 136 3.55 7.32 7.83
N THR A 137 3.37 8.56 7.36
CA THR A 137 2.04 9.14 7.14
C THR A 137 1.55 8.94 5.72
N ALA A 138 2.45 8.93 4.73
CA ALA A 138 2.06 8.76 3.34
C ALA A 138 1.40 7.40 3.08
N ASP A 139 1.96 6.27 3.54
CA ASP A 139 1.33 4.95 3.34
C ASP A 139 -0.03 4.85 4.04
N SER A 140 -0.21 5.53 5.18
CA SER A 140 -1.53 5.64 5.81
C SER A 140 -2.53 6.45 4.96
N LEU A 141 -2.09 7.52 4.30
CA LEU A 141 -2.92 8.27 3.35
C LEU A 141 -3.29 7.41 2.13
N ALA A 142 -2.36 6.59 1.61
CA ALA A 142 -2.64 5.64 0.53
C ALA A 142 -3.70 4.61 0.96
N ALA A 143 -3.52 3.97 2.11
CA ALA A 143 -4.47 2.99 2.66
C ALA A 143 -5.88 3.58 2.83
N ASN A 144 -5.97 4.79 3.41
CA ASN A 144 -7.24 5.49 3.58
C ASN A 144 -7.90 5.83 2.23
N ASN A 145 -7.13 6.31 1.26
CA ASN A 145 -7.63 6.59 -0.08
C ASN A 145 -8.18 5.34 -0.78
N ILE A 146 -7.52 4.19 -0.59
CA ILE A 146 -7.96 2.90 -1.13
C ILE A 146 -9.29 2.48 -0.48
N VAL A 147 -9.31 2.35 0.84
CA VAL A 147 -10.41 1.72 1.59
C VAL A 147 -11.64 2.62 1.65
N LEU A 148 -11.47 3.92 1.89
CA LEU A 148 -12.56 4.86 2.14
C LEU A 148 -13.07 5.53 0.86
N GLY A 149 -12.24 5.62 -0.18
CA GLY A 149 -12.57 6.26 -1.44
C GLY A 149 -12.66 5.28 -2.59
N THR A 150 -11.50 4.83 -3.07
CA THR A 150 -11.34 4.13 -4.35
C THR A 150 -12.16 2.84 -4.42
N TYR A 151 -12.07 1.98 -3.41
CA TYR A 151 -12.72 0.66 -3.39
C TYR A 151 -14.24 0.73 -3.64
N ARG A 152 -14.89 1.75 -3.07
CA ARG A 152 -16.34 1.98 -3.19
C ARG A 152 -16.76 2.19 -4.65
N HIS A 153 -15.98 2.96 -5.40
CA HIS A 153 -16.33 3.37 -6.76
C HIS A 153 -15.86 2.41 -7.85
N ILE A 154 -14.89 1.55 -7.55
CA ILE A 154 -14.50 0.46 -8.46
C ILE A 154 -15.56 -0.65 -8.40
N THR A 155 -16.27 -0.87 -9.51
CA THR A 155 -17.37 -1.84 -9.63
C THR A 155 -16.95 -3.19 -10.26
N ALA A 156 -15.65 -3.44 -10.33
CA ALA A 156 -15.08 -4.70 -10.84
C ALA A 156 -14.50 -5.55 -9.69
N PRO A 157 -15.01 -6.78 -9.44
CA PRO A 157 -14.61 -7.56 -8.27
C PRO A 157 -13.15 -8.00 -8.30
N GLU A 158 -12.61 -8.38 -9.46
CA GLU A 158 -11.19 -8.74 -9.58
C GLU A 158 -10.25 -7.56 -9.30
N CYS A 159 -10.64 -6.32 -9.63
CA CYS A 159 -9.88 -5.12 -9.27
C CYS A 159 -10.02 -4.83 -7.76
N ARG A 160 -11.22 -5.00 -7.19
CA ARG A 160 -11.42 -4.92 -5.74
C ARG A 160 -10.55 -5.91 -4.98
N GLN A 161 -10.37 -7.13 -5.49
CA GLN A 161 -9.49 -8.12 -4.85
C GLN A 161 -8.04 -7.63 -4.78
N PHE A 162 -7.53 -7.01 -5.85
CA PHE A 162 -6.21 -6.39 -5.82
C PHE A 162 -6.15 -5.24 -4.80
N LEU A 163 -7.15 -4.35 -4.79
CA LEU A 163 -7.19 -3.22 -3.85
C LEU A 163 -7.17 -3.67 -2.38
N LEU A 164 -7.81 -4.79 -2.03
CA LEU A 164 -7.70 -5.36 -0.68
C LEU A 164 -6.28 -5.81 -0.35
N ARG A 165 -5.58 -6.41 -1.32
CA ARG A 165 -4.19 -6.81 -1.14
C ARG A 165 -3.27 -5.60 -1.02
N GLN A 166 -3.44 -4.60 -1.89
CA GLN A 166 -2.69 -3.34 -1.84
C GLN A 166 -2.88 -2.66 -0.48
N ALA A 167 -4.13 -2.49 -0.01
CA ALA A 167 -4.41 -1.89 1.29
C ALA A 167 -3.76 -2.65 2.47
N PHE A 168 -3.64 -3.98 2.37
CA PHE A 168 -2.90 -4.77 3.36
C PHE A 168 -1.38 -4.54 3.27
N GLU A 169 -0.83 -4.36 2.08
CA GLU A 169 0.58 -4.02 1.90
C GLU A 169 0.91 -2.63 2.45
N GLU A 170 0.02 -1.63 2.28
CA GLU A 170 0.22 -0.32 2.93
C GLU A 170 0.29 -0.42 4.46
N ALA A 171 -0.44 -1.37 5.06
CA ALA A 171 -0.34 -1.66 6.49
C ALA A 171 1.00 -2.32 6.84
N ILE A 172 1.51 -3.22 5.98
CA ILE A 172 2.86 -3.78 6.13
C ILE A 172 3.93 -2.69 5.99
N HIS A 173 3.78 -1.75 5.06
CA HIS A 173 4.72 -0.63 4.87
C HIS A 173 4.75 0.26 6.12
N THR A 174 3.57 0.67 6.61
CA THR A 174 3.44 1.45 7.85
C THR A 174 4.11 0.73 9.03
N HIS A 175 3.91 -0.58 9.14
CA HIS A 175 4.55 -1.42 10.14
C HIS A 175 6.07 -1.51 9.97
N ALA A 176 6.58 -1.56 8.73
CA ALA A 176 8.02 -1.55 8.46
C ALA A 176 8.68 -0.26 8.94
N TYR A 177 8.06 0.89 8.67
CA TYR A 177 8.57 2.17 9.13
C TYR A 177 8.52 2.29 10.65
N GLN A 178 7.43 1.85 11.29
CA GLN A 178 7.32 1.79 12.74
C GLN A 178 8.45 0.91 13.34
N TYR A 179 8.67 -0.28 12.78
CA TYR A 179 9.71 -1.20 13.25
C TYR A 179 11.12 -0.61 13.11
N ILE A 180 11.40 0.15 12.03
CA ILE A 180 12.67 0.89 11.88
C ILE A 180 12.79 1.97 12.95
N VAL A 181 11.74 2.79 13.15
CA VAL A 181 11.72 3.88 14.15
C VAL A 181 11.98 3.34 15.56
N GLU A 182 11.27 2.28 15.95
CA GLU A 182 11.42 1.62 17.24
C GLU A 182 12.83 1.02 17.39
N SER A 183 13.31 0.27 16.38
CA SER A 183 14.62 -0.37 16.41
C SER A 183 15.75 0.64 16.63
N LEU A 184 15.70 1.78 15.93
CA LEU A 184 16.72 2.82 16.03
C LEU A 184 16.60 3.69 17.29
N GLY A 185 15.51 3.53 18.07
CA GLY A 185 15.23 4.34 19.25
C GLY A 185 14.99 5.81 18.91
N LEU A 186 14.32 6.07 17.79
CA LEU A 186 13.89 7.42 17.40
C LEU A 186 12.67 7.85 18.24
N ASP A 187 12.45 9.16 18.35
CA ASP A 187 11.22 9.69 18.92
C ASP A 187 10.06 9.47 17.93
N GLU A 188 9.18 8.52 18.27
CA GLU A 188 8.00 8.19 17.45
C GLU A 188 7.12 9.41 17.23
N SER A 189 6.96 10.29 18.24
CA SER A 189 6.11 11.47 18.10
C SER A 189 6.73 12.48 17.14
N GLU A 190 8.05 12.66 17.16
CA GLU A 190 8.75 13.52 16.19
C GLU A 190 8.60 12.96 14.76
N ILE A 191 8.84 11.66 14.56
CA ILE A 191 8.82 11.07 13.23
C ILE A 191 7.39 11.03 12.66
N PHE A 192 6.40 10.58 13.43
CA PHE A 192 5.02 10.47 12.95
C PHE A 192 4.31 11.82 12.84
N ASN A 193 4.78 12.86 13.53
CA ASN A 193 4.25 14.22 13.39
C ASN A 193 5.02 15.08 12.37
N ALA A 194 6.03 14.51 11.69
CA ALA A 194 6.88 15.26 10.75
C ALA A 194 6.07 15.91 9.62
N TYR A 195 4.95 15.34 9.19
CA TYR A 195 4.05 15.93 8.20
C TYR A 195 3.36 17.23 8.66
N ASN A 196 3.30 17.51 9.97
CA ASN A 196 2.82 18.78 10.50
C ASN A 196 3.95 19.79 10.73
N GLU A 197 5.16 19.31 11.03
CA GLU A 197 6.29 20.10 11.51
C GLU A 197 7.32 20.46 10.42
N VAL A 198 7.44 19.60 9.39
CA VAL A 198 8.38 19.77 8.29
C VAL A 198 7.65 20.29 7.06
N GLN A 199 7.91 21.54 6.69
CA GLN A 199 7.20 22.22 5.60
C GLN A 199 7.25 21.45 4.27
N SER A 200 8.40 20.89 3.90
CA SER A 200 8.56 20.16 2.63
C SER A 200 7.74 18.87 2.56
N ILE A 201 7.52 18.21 3.71
CA ILE A 201 6.68 17.03 3.86
C ILE A 201 5.21 17.47 3.85
N ARG A 202 4.88 18.47 4.67
CA ARG A 202 3.53 19.04 4.76
C ARG A 202 2.98 19.50 3.42
N ASP A 203 3.78 20.20 2.62
CA ASP A 203 3.36 20.72 1.31
C ASP A 203 2.97 19.59 0.35
N LYS A 204 3.66 18.43 0.43
CA LYS A 204 3.34 17.24 -0.37
C LYS A 204 2.03 16.62 0.11
N ASP A 205 1.84 16.47 1.41
CA ASP A 205 0.62 15.88 1.97
C ASP A 205 -0.60 16.77 1.71
N GLN A 206 -0.47 18.09 1.90
CA GLN A 206 -1.51 19.07 1.57
C GLN A 206 -1.87 19.12 0.09
N PHE A 207 -0.94 18.76 -0.80
CA PHE A 207 -1.23 18.59 -2.21
C PHE A 207 -2.10 17.34 -2.47
N LEU A 208 -1.90 16.25 -1.72
CA LEU A 208 -2.62 14.99 -1.92
C LEU A 208 -4.02 14.98 -1.29
N ILE A 209 -4.16 15.55 -0.08
CA ILE A 209 -5.39 15.49 0.74
C ILE A 209 -6.67 15.85 -0.03
N PRO A 210 -6.73 16.93 -0.84
CA PRO A 210 -7.98 17.29 -1.54
C PRO A 210 -8.50 16.20 -2.49
N PHE A 211 -7.61 15.39 -3.06
CA PHE A 211 -7.99 14.30 -3.97
C PHE A 211 -8.52 13.07 -3.23
N ILE A 212 -8.11 12.90 -1.97
CA ILE A 212 -8.63 11.88 -1.06
C ILE A 212 -10.03 12.30 -0.58
N GLU A 213 -10.12 13.50 -0.01
CA GLU A 213 -11.35 14.02 0.61
C GLU A 213 -12.50 14.04 -0.40
N ALA A 214 -12.23 14.43 -1.65
CA ALA A 214 -13.23 14.44 -2.72
C ALA A 214 -13.91 13.09 -2.93
N ILE A 215 -13.15 11.98 -2.92
CA ILE A 215 -13.71 10.64 -3.18
C ILE A 215 -14.13 9.90 -1.90
N MET A 216 -13.67 10.35 -0.74
CA MET A 216 -14.06 9.85 0.58
C MET A 216 -15.38 10.44 1.09
N ASP A 217 -15.84 11.58 0.55
CA ASP A 217 -17.15 12.14 0.90
C ASP A 217 -18.24 11.07 0.73
N PRO A 218 -19.00 10.72 1.79
CA PRO A 218 -20.10 9.77 1.71
C PRO A 218 -21.13 10.11 0.61
N ASN A 219 -21.28 11.39 0.27
CA ASN A 219 -22.21 11.88 -0.74
C ASN A 219 -21.64 11.86 -2.16
N PHE A 220 -20.33 11.67 -2.33
CA PHE A 220 -19.73 11.55 -3.64
C PHE A 220 -20.10 10.21 -4.29
N HIS A 221 -20.58 10.28 -5.54
CA HIS A 221 -20.95 9.13 -6.36
C HIS A 221 -20.49 9.38 -7.79
N THR A 222 -19.96 8.35 -8.44
CA THR A 222 -19.71 8.33 -9.89
C THR A 222 -21.03 8.22 -10.67
N GLY A 223 -21.02 8.58 -11.95
CA GLY A 223 -22.17 8.48 -12.84
C GLY A 223 -22.44 9.72 -13.70
N THR A 224 -21.66 10.79 -13.51
CA THR A 224 -21.61 11.95 -14.42
C THR A 224 -20.19 12.15 -14.91
N PRO A 225 -19.97 12.81 -16.07
CA PRO A 225 -18.62 13.08 -16.56
C PRO A 225 -17.72 13.79 -15.54
N GLU A 226 -18.27 14.72 -14.77
CA GLU A 226 -17.54 15.53 -13.78
C GLU A 226 -17.12 14.70 -12.56
N THR A 227 -18.02 13.86 -12.04
CA THR A 227 -17.75 12.99 -10.90
C THR A 227 -16.80 11.85 -11.29
N ASP A 228 -16.98 11.28 -12.48
CA ASP A 228 -16.07 10.27 -13.02
C ASP A 228 -14.67 10.84 -13.28
N GLN A 229 -14.55 12.08 -13.78
CA GLN A 229 -13.27 12.78 -13.88
C GLN A 229 -12.64 13.06 -12.51
N THR A 230 -13.45 13.35 -11.48
CA THR A 230 -12.96 13.55 -10.11
C THR A 230 -12.31 12.28 -9.57
N LEU A 231 -12.97 11.13 -9.73
CA LEU A 231 -12.38 9.84 -9.38
C LEU A 231 -11.12 9.55 -10.21
N LEU A 232 -11.19 9.69 -11.53
CA LEU A 232 -10.05 9.45 -12.42
C LEU A 232 -8.84 10.30 -12.05
N LYS A 233 -9.07 11.57 -11.67
CA LYS A 233 -8.03 12.49 -11.20
C LYS A 233 -7.40 12.00 -9.91
N SER A 234 -8.21 11.58 -8.94
CA SER A 234 -7.70 10.99 -7.70
C SER A 234 -6.86 9.74 -7.97
N LEU A 235 -7.34 8.80 -8.79
CA LEU A 235 -6.58 7.61 -9.20
C LEU A 235 -5.21 7.97 -9.83
N ILE A 236 -5.17 8.98 -10.70
CA ILE A 236 -3.92 9.45 -11.32
C ILE A 236 -2.97 10.06 -10.28
N VAL A 237 -3.48 10.91 -9.38
CA VAL A 237 -2.66 11.54 -8.34
C VAL A 237 -2.02 10.48 -7.44
N PHE A 238 -2.78 9.48 -7.00
CA PHE A 238 -2.26 8.41 -6.15
C PHE A 238 -1.27 7.52 -6.87
N ALA A 239 -1.71 6.88 -7.96
CA ALA A 239 -0.87 5.88 -8.64
C ALA A 239 0.36 6.49 -9.35
N CYS A 240 0.22 7.68 -9.94
CA CYS A 240 1.30 8.27 -10.75
C CYS A 240 2.17 9.28 -10.00
N LEU A 241 1.60 10.05 -9.06
CA LEU A 241 2.33 11.13 -8.38
C LEU A 241 2.78 10.71 -6.97
N MET A 242 1.91 10.11 -6.17
CA MET A 242 2.29 9.66 -4.84
C MET A 242 3.19 8.41 -4.91
N GLU A 243 2.61 7.27 -5.27
CA GLU A 243 3.31 5.98 -5.38
C GLU A 243 4.33 6.01 -6.53
N GLY A 244 3.93 6.60 -7.66
CA GLY A 244 4.71 6.59 -8.89
C GLY A 244 5.85 7.61 -8.99
N LEU A 245 5.91 8.63 -8.12
CA LEU A 245 6.90 9.72 -8.18
C LEU A 245 7.49 10.08 -6.80
N PHE A 246 6.66 10.44 -5.81
CA PHE A 246 7.15 10.85 -4.48
C PHE A 246 7.92 9.72 -3.79
N PHE A 247 7.37 8.49 -3.81
CA PHE A 247 8.01 7.35 -3.17
C PHE A 247 9.36 6.98 -3.82
N TYR A 248 9.47 7.09 -5.14
CA TYR A 248 10.69 6.74 -5.87
C TYR A 248 11.90 7.61 -5.51
N VAL A 249 11.69 8.89 -5.21
CA VAL A 249 12.76 9.76 -4.67
C VAL A 249 13.20 9.28 -3.30
N GLY A 250 12.23 8.97 -2.43
CA GLY A 250 12.50 8.43 -1.11
C GLY A 250 13.27 7.12 -1.14
N PHE A 251 12.90 6.20 -2.04
CA PHE A 251 13.61 4.93 -2.27
C PHE A 251 15.04 5.16 -2.72
N THR A 252 15.27 6.06 -3.67
CA THR A 252 16.61 6.35 -4.17
C THR A 252 17.54 6.81 -3.02
N GLN A 253 17.04 7.62 -2.10
CA GLN A 253 17.83 8.13 -0.97
C GLN A 253 18.27 7.02 0.00
N ILE A 254 17.35 6.14 0.42
CA ILE A 254 17.64 5.07 1.39
C ILE A 254 18.42 3.93 0.72
N LEU A 255 18.10 3.57 -0.53
CA LEU A 255 18.84 2.53 -1.25
C LEU A 255 20.28 2.96 -1.58
N ALA A 256 20.54 4.26 -1.73
CA ALA A 256 21.90 4.78 -1.85
C ALA A 256 22.75 4.55 -0.58
N LEU A 257 22.16 4.64 0.62
CA LEU A 257 22.83 4.22 1.87
C LEU A 257 23.15 2.73 1.83
N GLY A 258 22.16 1.90 1.44
CA GLY A 258 22.32 0.44 1.34
C GLY A 258 23.44 0.03 0.38
N ARG A 259 23.57 0.71 -0.75
CA ARG A 259 24.67 0.51 -1.73
C ARG A 259 26.05 0.81 -1.17
N GLN A 260 26.13 1.64 -0.14
CA GLN A 260 27.36 1.93 0.61
C GLN A 260 27.48 1.09 1.89
N ASN A 261 26.69 0.01 2.00
CA ASN A 261 26.68 -0.91 3.13
C ASN A 261 26.32 -0.23 4.47
N LYS A 262 25.54 0.87 4.39
CA LYS A 262 24.98 1.62 5.52
C LYS A 262 23.49 1.36 5.61
N MET A 263 22.96 1.26 6.82
CA MET A 263 21.53 1.05 7.08
C MET A 263 20.95 -0.12 6.26
N THR A 264 21.66 -1.25 6.26
CA THR A 264 21.35 -2.39 5.37
C THR A 264 20.02 -3.05 5.69
N GLY A 265 19.59 -3.08 6.96
CA GLY A 265 18.30 -3.61 7.36
C GLY A 265 17.15 -2.71 6.91
N ALA A 266 17.27 -1.39 7.07
CA ALA A 266 16.31 -0.44 6.53
C ALA A 266 16.28 -0.49 4.99
N ALA A 267 17.45 -0.55 4.34
CA ALA A 267 17.52 -0.65 2.88
C ALA A 267 16.89 -1.94 2.33
N GLU A 268 17.02 -3.07 3.03
CA GLU A 268 16.35 -4.32 2.65
C GLU A 268 14.82 -4.21 2.75
N GLN A 269 14.29 -3.63 3.83
CA GLN A 269 12.85 -3.35 3.95
C GLN A 269 12.36 -2.43 2.81
N TYR A 270 13.11 -1.39 2.48
CA TYR A 270 12.81 -0.50 1.34
C TYR A 270 12.87 -1.21 -0.02
N GLN A 271 13.65 -2.29 -0.17
CA GLN A 271 13.62 -3.10 -1.39
C GLN A 271 12.36 -3.96 -1.50
N TYR A 272 11.79 -4.41 -0.38
CA TYR A 272 10.49 -5.09 -0.38
C TYR A 272 9.39 -4.09 -0.75
N ILE A 273 9.34 -2.94 -0.07
CA ILE A 273 8.38 -1.87 -0.34
C ILE A 273 8.47 -1.41 -1.81
N LEU A 274 9.67 -1.15 -2.35
CA LEU A 274 9.84 -0.77 -3.76
C LEU A 274 9.28 -1.81 -4.74
N ARG A 275 9.37 -3.11 -4.41
CA ARG A 275 8.82 -4.18 -5.26
C ARG A 275 7.29 -4.12 -5.25
N ASP A 276 6.72 -3.89 -4.07
CA ASP A 276 5.27 -3.83 -3.87
C ASP A 276 4.71 -2.55 -4.56
N GLU A 277 5.34 -1.39 -4.35
CA GLU A 277 5.02 -0.12 -5.02
C GLU A 277 5.12 -0.16 -6.54
N SER A 278 6.08 -0.92 -7.09
CA SER A 278 6.15 -1.15 -8.54
C SER A 278 4.88 -1.85 -9.04
N MET A 279 4.34 -2.81 -8.28
CA MET A 279 3.08 -3.48 -8.60
C MET A 279 1.88 -2.56 -8.39
N HIS A 280 1.85 -1.74 -7.34
CA HIS A 280 0.79 -0.77 -7.05
C HIS A 280 0.67 0.25 -8.19
N CYS A 281 1.78 0.89 -8.56
CA CYS A 281 1.84 1.86 -9.65
C CYS A 281 1.43 1.21 -10.99
N ASN A 282 1.88 -0.01 -11.28
CA ASN A 282 1.48 -0.73 -12.50
C ASN A 282 -0.01 -1.08 -12.51
N PHE A 283 -0.59 -1.52 -11.38
CA PHE A 283 -2.03 -1.76 -11.27
C PHE A 283 -2.82 -0.46 -11.48
N GLY A 284 -2.41 0.63 -10.83
CA GLY A 284 -3.06 1.93 -10.96
C GLY A 284 -3.04 2.45 -12.40
N ILE A 285 -1.91 2.31 -13.10
CA ILE A 285 -1.79 2.66 -14.54
C ILE A 285 -2.75 1.84 -15.39
N ASP A 286 -2.81 0.51 -15.19
CA ASP A 286 -3.72 -0.37 -15.92
C ASP A 286 -5.19 -0.02 -15.63
N LEU A 287 -5.52 0.28 -14.37
CA LEU A 287 -6.86 0.72 -13.94
C LEU A 287 -7.25 2.05 -14.61
N ILE A 288 -6.37 3.04 -14.59
CA ILE A 288 -6.55 4.35 -15.26
C ILE A 288 -6.76 4.17 -16.76
N ASN A 289 -5.92 3.37 -17.41
CA ASN A 289 -6.01 3.09 -18.84
C ASN A 289 -7.30 2.37 -19.21
N GLN A 290 -7.71 1.38 -18.42
CA GLN A 290 -8.96 0.65 -18.63
C GLN A 290 -10.19 1.56 -18.40
N LEU A 291 -10.17 2.41 -17.37
CA LEU A 291 -11.24 3.37 -17.10
C LEU A 291 -11.41 4.33 -18.28
N LYS A 292 -10.32 4.91 -18.80
CA LYS A 292 -10.36 5.77 -19.99
C LYS A 292 -10.83 5.04 -21.25
N LEU A 293 -10.42 3.78 -21.42
CA LEU A 293 -10.82 2.97 -22.57
C LEU A 293 -12.34 2.73 -22.56
N GLU A 294 -12.92 2.49 -21.39
CA GLU A 294 -14.36 2.30 -21.23
C GLU A 294 -15.14 3.61 -21.25
N ASN A 295 -14.50 4.73 -20.93
CA ASN A 295 -15.10 6.06 -20.80
C ASN A 295 -14.28 7.13 -21.55
N PRO A 296 -14.16 7.05 -22.89
CA PRO A 296 -13.25 7.91 -23.67
C PRO A 296 -13.61 9.40 -23.59
N HIS A 297 -14.87 9.72 -23.30
CA HIS A 297 -15.36 11.08 -23.11
C HIS A 297 -14.75 11.80 -21.91
N LEU A 298 -14.18 11.08 -20.93
CA LEU A 298 -13.51 11.68 -19.76
C LEU A 298 -12.12 12.22 -20.10
N TRP A 299 -11.47 11.73 -21.15
CA TRP A 299 -10.07 12.05 -21.48
C TRP A 299 -9.95 13.23 -22.46
N THR A 300 -10.57 14.35 -22.11
CA THR A 300 -10.63 15.57 -22.94
C THR A 300 -9.30 16.33 -22.97
N ALA A 301 -9.18 17.33 -23.85
CA ALA A 301 -8.00 18.18 -23.92
C ALA A 301 -7.81 18.99 -22.62
N GLU A 302 -8.90 19.47 -22.04
CA GLU A 302 -8.94 20.23 -20.80
C GLU A 302 -8.49 19.37 -19.63
N PHE A 303 -9.01 18.14 -19.53
CA PHE A 303 -8.61 17.21 -18.47
C PHE A 303 -7.13 16.82 -18.58
N LYS A 304 -6.63 16.56 -19.80
CA LYS A 304 -5.18 16.31 -20.01
C LYS A 304 -4.32 17.50 -19.57
N ALA A 305 -4.75 18.73 -19.88
CA ALA A 305 -4.04 19.94 -19.46
C ALA A 305 -4.02 20.08 -17.93
N GLU A 306 -5.13 19.75 -17.26
CA GLU A 306 -5.20 19.73 -15.81
C GLU A 306 -4.25 18.68 -15.20
N ILE A 307 -4.29 17.44 -15.68
CA ILE A 307 -3.38 16.39 -15.20
C ILE A 307 -1.91 16.79 -15.43
N LYS A 308 -1.59 17.38 -16.58
CA LYS A 308 -0.25 17.93 -16.85
C LYS A 308 0.16 18.96 -15.80
N ALA A 309 -0.72 19.88 -15.43
CA ALA A 309 -0.43 20.87 -14.38
C ALA A 309 -0.15 20.20 -13.02
N LEU A 310 -0.88 19.13 -12.67
CA LEU A 310 -0.64 18.36 -11.45
C LEU A 310 0.73 17.67 -11.46
N PHE A 311 1.15 17.08 -12.58
CA PHE A 311 2.50 16.53 -12.71
C PHE A 311 3.59 17.59 -12.51
N LEU A 312 3.44 18.76 -13.13
CA LEU A 312 4.40 19.86 -12.98
C LEU A 312 4.48 20.32 -11.52
N LYS A 313 3.33 20.40 -10.83
CA LYS A 313 3.27 20.76 -9.42
C LYS A 313 3.91 19.72 -8.52
N ALA A 314 3.63 18.43 -8.75
CA ALA A 314 4.23 17.33 -8.00
C ALA A 314 5.75 17.31 -8.16
N VAL A 315 6.29 17.50 -9.37
CA VAL A 315 7.74 17.60 -9.60
C VAL A 315 8.35 18.77 -8.83
N GLU A 316 7.68 19.91 -8.78
CA GLU A 316 8.14 21.07 -7.99
C GLU A 316 8.20 20.75 -6.49
N LEU A 317 7.14 20.16 -5.94
CA LEU A 317 7.04 19.81 -4.52
C LEU A 317 8.11 18.79 -4.13
N GLU A 318 8.27 17.73 -4.93
CA GLU A 318 9.25 16.68 -4.64
C GLU A 318 10.69 17.18 -4.79
N TYR A 319 10.94 18.12 -5.71
CA TYR A 319 12.23 18.77 -5.83
C TYR A 319 12.59 19.60 -4.58
N ARG A 320 11.63 20.36 -4.03
CA ARG A 320 11.82 21.09 -2.76
C ARG A 320 12.07 20.15 -1.59
N TYR A 321 11.37 19.02 -1.55
CA TYR A 321 11.63 17.95 -0.57
C TYR A 321 13.04 17.36 -0.71
N ALA A 322 13.51 17.12 -1.94
CA ALA A 322 14.87 16.65 -2.19
C ALA A 322 15.93 17.68 -1.75
N GLU A 323 15.71 18.97 -1.97
CA GLU A 323 16.58 20.05 -1.49
C GLU A 323 16.64 20.11 0.04
N ASP A 324 15.49 20.03 0.70
CA ASP A 324 15.40 20.03 2.17
C ASP A 324 16.04 18.79 2.79
N THR A 325 15.94 17.64 2.12
CA THR A 325 16.51 16.38 2.60
C THR A 325 18.02 16.28 2.36
N MET A 326 18.55 16.97 1.35
CA MET A 326 19.98 16.94 0.97
C MET A 326 20.57 18.34 0.71
N PRO A 327 20.68 19.21 1.73
CA PRO A 327 21.09 20.61 1.56
C PRO A 327 22.52 20.79 1.04
N ARG A 328 23.42 19.82 1.28
CA ARG A 328 24.85 19.90 0.91
C ARG A 328 25.30 18.82 -0.07
N GLY A 329 24.38 17.99 -0.57
CA GLY A 329 24.71 16.77 -1.31
C GLY A 329 25.43 15.74 -0.43
N VAL A 330 25.10 14.46 -0.60
CA VAL A 330 25.67 13.38 0.22
C VAL A 330 25.55 12.06 -0.54
N LEU A 331 26.40 11.08 -0.23
CA LEU A 331 26.39 9.75 -0.85
C LEU A 331 26.56 9.76 -2.39
N GLY A 332 27.23 10.77 -2.96
CA GLY A 332 27.35 10.93 -4.41
C GLY A 332 26.06 11.40 -5.09
N MET A 333 25.07 11.86 -4.31
CA MET A 333 23.83 12.44 -4.79
C MET A 333 23.75 13.92 -4.41
N ASN A 334 23.03 14.71 -5.21
CA ASN A 334 22.70 16.09 -4.89
C ASN A 334 21.32 16.45 -5.47
N ALA A 335 20.76 17.57 -5.03
CA ALA A 335 19.45 18.03 -5.47
C ALA A 335 19.33 18.17 -7.00
N SER A 336 20.39 18.65 -7.69
CA SER A 336 20.38 18.80 -9.15
C SER A 336 20.18 17.46 -9.88
N MET A 337 20.82 16.38 -9.40
CA MET A 337 20.59 15.03 -9.94
C MET A 337 19.13 14.60 -9.72
N PHE A 338 18.56 14.87 -8.54
CA PHE A 338 17.14 14.58 -8.27
C PHE A 338 16.19 15.36 -9.17
N LYS A 339 16.54 16.58 -9.59
CA LYS A 339 15.75 17.33 -10.58
C LYS A 339 15.61 16.58 -11.90
N GLY A 340 16.71 16.06 -12.43
CA GLY A 340 16.69 15.27 -13.67
C GLY A 340 15.94 13.95 -13.49
N TYR A 341 16.21 13.24 -12.38
CA TYR A 341 15.52 12.00 -12.06
C TYR A 341 14.00 12.15 -11.94
N LEU A 342 13.54 13.20 -11.25
CA LEU A 342 12.12 13.50 -11.09
C LEU A 342 11.42 13.73 -12.41
N ARG A 343 12.05 14.51 -13.30
CA ARG A 343 11.49 14.79 -14.61
C ARG A 343 11.50 13.54 -15.50
N TYR A 344 12.54 12.72 -15.41
CA TYR A 344 12.60 11.42 -16.08
C TYR A 344 11.44 10.49 -15.64
N ILE A 345 11.21 10.35 -14.33
CA ILE A 345 10.09 9.53 -13.82
C ILE A 345 8.74 10.14 -14.21
N ALA A 346 8.56 11.46 -14.06
CA ALA A 346 7.33 12.14 -14.42
C ALA A 346 6.97 11.92 -15.90
N ASN A 347 7.95 12.00 -16.80
CA ASN A 347 7.77 11.66 -18.22
C ASN A 347 7.31 10.22 -18.41
N ARG A 348 7.94 9.27 -17.71
CA ARG A 348 7.57 7.86 -17.79
C ARG A 348 6.13 7.63 -17.34
N ARG A 349 5.72 8.18 -16.20
CA ARG A 349 4.34 8.05 -15.69
C ARG A 349 3.32 8.73 -16.60
N ALA A 350 3.61 9.95 -17.07
CA ALA A 350 2.75 10.69 -17.99
C ALA A 350 2.52 9.91 -19.30
N THR A 351 3.58 9.37 -19.90
CA THR A 351 3.48 8.58 -21.14
C THR A 351 2.75 7.25 -20.94
N GLN A 352 2.93 6.58 -19.80
CA GLN A 352 2.20 5.34 -19.46
C GLN A 352 0.67 5.54 -19.39
N ILE A 353 0.21 6.76 -19.12
CA ILE A 353 -1.22 7.12 -19.16
C ILE A 353 -1.63 7.90 -20.41
N GLY A 354 -0.77 7.93 -21.45
CA GLY A 354 -1.10 8.54 -22.74
C GLY A 354 -1.11 10.07 -22.75
N LEU A 355 -0.34 10.72 -21.87
CA LEU A 355 0.07 12.10 -22.03
C LEU A 355 1.37 12.18 -22.85
N GLU A 356 1.62 13.35 -23.42
CA GLU A 356 2.92 13.65 -24.03
C GLU A 356 4.00 13.81 -22.97
N THR A 357 5.25 13.64 -23.38
CA THR A 357 6.43 13.92 -22.55
C THR A 357 6.37 15.37 -22.03
N LEU A 358 6.56 15.55 -20.73
CA LEU A 358 6.41 16.84 -20.05
C LEU A 358 7.69 17.67 -20.08
N PHE A 359 8.84 17.00 -20.02
CA PHE A 359 10.17 17.61 -19.98
C PHE A 359 11.05 17.05 -21.08
N PRO A 360 11.66 17.88 -21.96
CA PRO A 360 12.52 17.39 -23.02
C PRO A 360 13.89 16.95 -22.50
N ASN A 361 14.46 15.92 -23.12
CA ASN A 361 15.88 15.51 -22.97
C ASN A 361 16.32 15.14 -21.53
N GLU A 362 15.44 14.51 -20.75
CA GLU A 362 15.78 14.05 -19.40
C GLU A 362 16.21 12.58 -19.43
N GLU A 363 17.39 12.30 -18.88
CA GLU A 363 17.94 10.95 -18.72
C GLU A 363 17.86 10.51 -17.25
N ASN A 364 17.96 9.20 -16.99
CA ASN A 364 18.00 8.69 -15.62
C ASN A 364 19.42 8.82 -15.03
N PRO A 365 19.66 9.71 -14.04
CA PRO A 365 20.97 9.84 -13.39
C PRO A 365 21.29 8.68 -12.43
N PHE A 366 20.31 7.82 -12.14
CA PHE A 366 20.43 6.66 -11.25
C PHE A 366 20.08 5.36 -12.00
N PRO A 367 20.90 4.90 -12.97
CA PRO A 367 20.59 3.69 -13.75
C PRO A 367 20.45 2.43 -12.89
N TRP A 368 21.18 2.38 -11.76
CA TRP A 368 21.08 1.30 -10.78
C TRP A 368 19.68 1.17 -10.13
N MET A 369 18.88 2.23 -10.11
CA MET A 369 17.47 2.13 -9.69
C MET A 369 16.66 1.31 -10.69
N SER A 370 16.88 1.52 -12.00
CA SER A 370 16.24 0.69 -13.03
C SER A 370 16.70 -0.76 -12.93
N GLU A 371 18.00 -0.99 -12.73
CA GLU A 371 18.55 -2.33 -12.52
C GLU A 371 17.92 -3.00 -11.30
N MET A 372 17.75 -2.32 -10.17
CA MET A 372 17.11 -2.90 -8.97
C MET A 372 15.64 -3.29 -9.21
N ILE A 373 14.93 -2.52 -10.05
CA ILE A 373 13.54 -2.83 -10.44
C ILE A 373 13.51 -4.01 -11.42
N ASP A 374 14.46 -4.08 -12.37
CA ASP A 374 14.49 -5.11 -13.42
C ASP A 374 15.15 -6.43 -12.97
N LEU A 375 16.16 -6.42 -12.10
CA LEU A 375 16.83 -7.60 -11.52
C LEU A 375 15.86 -8.53 -10.79
N LYS A 376 14.76 -7.98 -10.25
CA LYS A 376 13.71 -8.76 -9.60
C LYS A 376 12.72 -9.41 -10.59
N LYS A 377 12.68 -9.00 -11.87
CA LYS A 377 11.94 -9.76 -12.89
C LYS A 377 12.63 -11.09 -13.22
N GLU A 378 13.95 -11.18 -13.06
CA GLU A 378 14.72 -12.41 -13.36
C GLU A 378 14.91 -13.32 -12.15
N ARG A 379 15.00 -12.76 -10.92
CA ARG A 379 15.08 -13.57 -9.70
C ARG A 379 13.69 -14.04 -9.26
N ASN A 380 13.21 -15.12 -9.87
CA ASN A 380 12.32 -16.02 -9.17
C ASN A 380 13.01 -16.44 -7.86
N PHE A 381 12.31 -16.21 -6.77
CA PHE A 381 12.71 -16.22 -5.36
C PHE A 381 13.19 -17.59 -4.81
N PHE A 382 13.78 -18.45 -5.64
CA PHE A 382 14.27 -19.78 -5.27
C PHE A 382 15.68 -19.79 -4.64
N GLU A 383 16.40 -18.66 -4.61
CA GLU A 383 17.82 -18.67 -4.23
C GLU A 383 18.15 -18.09 -2.85
N THR A 384 17.17 -17.75 -1.99
CA THR A 384 17.52 -17.41 -0.60
C THR A 384 16.45 -17.88 0.40
N ARG A 385 16.73 -19.06 0.97
CA ARG A 385 16.04 -19.78 2.06
C ARG A 385 14.56 -20.15 1.84
N VAL A 386 14.38 -21.41 1.44
CA VAL A 386 13.17 -22.19 1.71
C VAL A 386 12.99 -22.31 3.23
N ILE A 387 11.96 -21.67 3.77
CA ILE A 387 11.24 -22.16 4.94
C ILE A 387 9.83 -22.42 4.43
N GLU A 388 9.44 -23.69 4.45
CA GLU A 388 8.22 -24.21 3.86
C GLU A 388 6.98 -23.41 4.30
N TYR A 389 6.25 -22.84 3.34
CA TYR A 389 4.79 -22.97 3.21
C TYR A 389 4.42 -22.67 1.76
N GLN A 390 4.81 -23.56 0.83
CA GLN A 390 4.13 -23.64 -0.45
C GLN A 390 2.94 -24.58 -0.27
N SER A 391 1.78 -24.04 0.09
CA SER A 391 0.53 -24.80 -0.01
C SER A 391 0.22 -25.00 -1.49
N GLY A 392 0.49 -26.20 -1.99
CA GLY A 392 0.20 -26.63 -3.35
C GLY A 392 -1.29 -26.46 -3.68
N GLY A 393 -1.56 -25.78 -4.79
CA GLY A 393 -2.93 -25.52 -5.23
C GLY A 393 -3.03 -24.75 -6.54
N ALA A 394 -2.14 -24.99 -7.51
CA ALA A 394 -2.40 -24.55 -8.88
C ALA A 394 -3.36 -25.57 -9.53
N LEU A 395 -4.66 -25.32 -9.41
CA LEU A 395 -5.67 -26.05 -10.19
C LEU A 395 -5.60 -25.58 -11.64
N SER A 396 -5.18 -26.47 -12.53
CA SER A 396 -5.36 -26.35 -13.97
C SER A 396 -6.81 -26.66 -14.31
N TRP A 397 -7.48 -25.76 -15.03
CA TRP A 397 -8.78 -26.04 -15.63
C TRP A 397 -8.59 -26.04 -17.15
N ASP A 398 -8.88 -27.17 -17.79
CA ASP A 398 -8.98 -27.31 -19.25
C ASP A 398 -10.18 -26.53 -19.82
#